data_AF-A0A519H9Z2-F1
#
_entry.id   AF-A0A519H9Z2-F1
#
_cell.length_a   1.000
_cell.length_b   1.000
_cell.length_c   1.000
_cell.angle_alpha   90.00
_cell.angle_beta   90.00
_cell.angle_gamma   90.00
#
_symmetry.space_group_name_H-M   'P 1'
#
loop_
_entity.id
_entity.type
_entity.pdbx_description
1 polymer ?
#
loop_
_entity_poly.entity_id
_entity_poly.type
_entity_poly.pdbx_seq_one_letter_code
_entity_poly.pdbx_strand_id
1 'polypeptide(L)'
;MTEPCLPIDAAAPKARHSRQASVVWGPRVVTVGGDAPVRVQSMTNTDTVDAIGTAIQVKELAIAGSEMVRITVNTPEAAEQVPYIREQLDRMGIDVPLIGDFHYNGHRLLTDYPACAEALSKYRINPGNVGKGDKKDKQFGQMIEAAMRWNKPVRIGVNWGSLDQELLANLMDINSQRPTPWDAKAVMYEALITSAIESAKLAESMGMNGNQIILSCKVSGVQDLISVY
;
A
#
# COMPACT_ATOMS: atom_id res chain seq x y z
N MET A 1 -4.41 -53.52 -18.34
CA MET A 1 -4.78 -53.13 -16.97
C MET A 1 -5.25 -51.69 -17.03
N THR A 2 -6.54 -51.45 -16.80
CA THR A 2 -7.16 -50.12 -16.80
C THR A 2 -6.80 -49.41 -15.50
N GLU A 3 -6.17 -48.24 -15.58
CA GLU A 3 -5.92 -47.42 -14.39
C GLU A 3 -7.24 -47.13 -13.66
N PRO A 4 -7.27 -47.22 -12.32
CA PRO A 4 -8.47 -46.90 -11.56
C PRO A 4 -8.81 -45.42 -11.73
N CYS A 5 -10.04 -45.13 -12.13
CA CYS A 5 -10.60 -43.78 -12.16
C CYS A 5 -10.70 -43.27 -10.71
N LEU A 6 -9.78 -42.39 -10.32
CA LEU A 6 -9.82 -41.72 -9.03
C LEU A 6 -10.85 -40.59 -9.08
N PRO A 7 -11.58 -40.32 -7.97
CA PRO A 7 -12.48 -39.19 -7.90
C PRO A 7 -11.71 -37.88 -8.13
N ILE A 8 -12.30 -36.97 -8.91
CA ILE A 8 -11.78 -35.62 -9.10
C ILE A 8 -11.99 -34.88 -7.78
N ASP A 9 -10.90 -34.43 -7.15
CA ASP A 9 -10.97 -33.60 -5.95
C ASP A 9 -11.84 -32.36 -6.18
N ALA A 10 -12.63 -31.98 -5.18
CA ALA A 10 -13.43 -30.77 -5.24
C ALA A 10 -12.52 -29.56 -5.48
N ALA A 11 -12.91 -28.68 -6.41
CA ALA A 11 -12.16 -27.46 -6.69
C ALA A 11 -12.02 -26.62 -5.42
N ALA A 12 -10.78 -26.48 -4.95
CA ALA A 12 -10.42 -25.59 -3.85
C ALA A 12 -9.67 -24.36 -4.42
N PRO A 13 -9.77 -23.18 -3.80
CA PRO A 13 -8.93 -22.05 -4.16
C PRO A 13 -7.46 -22.48 -4.05
N LYS A 14 -6.73 -22.41 -5.16
CA LYS A 14 -5.31 -22.73 -5.15
C LYS A 14 -4.60 -21.71 -4.26
N ALA A 15 -3.91 -22.18 -3.22
CA ALA A 15 -3.08 -21.31 -2.40
C ALA A 15 -2.07 -20.61 -3.31
N ARG A 16 -2.19 -19.29 -3.44
CA ARG A 16 -1.20 -18.47 -4.12
C ARG A 16 -0.05 -18.26 -3.15
N HIS A 17 1.10 -18.85 -3.42
CA HIS A 17 2.34 -18.50 -2.71
C HIS A 17 2.66 -17.04 -3.02
N SER A 18 2.41 -16.18 -2.04
CA SER A 18 2.82 -14.77 -2.07
C SER A 18 4.07 -14.59 -1.23
N ARG A 19 4.80 -13.50 -1.49
CA ARG A 19 5.87 -13.06 -0.59
C ARG A 19 5.26 -12.61 0.75
N GLN A 20 6.07 -12.59 1.80
CA GLN A 20 5.63 -12.18 3.13
C GLN A 20 6.40 -10.96 3.62
N ALA A 21 5.66 -9.89 3.94
CA ALA A 21 6.18 -8.69 4.57
C ALA A 21 6.00 -8.78 6.10
N SER A 22 6.86 -8.06 6.83
CA SER A 22 6.75 -7.91 8.28
C SER A 22 6.60 -6.44 8.64
N VAL A 23 5.46 -6.08 9.23
CA VAL A 23 5.16 -4.75 9.75
C VAL A 23 5.43 -4.76 11.25
N VAL A 24 6.39 -3.97 11.71
CA VAL A 24 6.95 -4.10 13.07
C VAL A 24 6.82 -2.80 13.86
N TRP A 25 6.47 -2.93 15.14
CA TRP A 25 6.63 -1.88 16.15
C TRP A 25 7.01 -2.49 17.50
N GLY A 26 8.17 -2.13 18.05
CA GLY A 26 8.68 -2.74 19.28
C GLY A 26 8.67 -4.28 19.21
N PRO A 27 8.02 -4.99 20.15
CA PRO A 27 7.91 -6.45 20.12
C PRO A 27 6.81 -6.97 19.17
N ARG A 28 5.92 -6.10 18.68
CA ARG A 28 4.81 -6.49 17.81
C ARG A 28 5.29 -6.69 16.37
N VAL A 29 5.09 -7.90 15.86
CA VAL A 29 5.36 -8.26 14.46
C VAL A 29 4.06 -8.71 13.79
N VAL A 30 3.61 -7.98 12.78
CA VAL A 30 2.44 -8.33 11.96
C VAL A 30 2.92 -8.77 10.58
N THR A 31 2.77 -10.06 10.27
CA THR A 31 3.10 -10.61 8.95
C THR A 31 1.94 -10.44 7.96
N VAL A 32 2.25 -10.11 6.71
CA VAL A 32 1.27 -9.93 5.62
C VAL A 32 1.75 -10.68 4.38
N GLY A 33 0.92 -11.58 3.86
CA GLY A 33 1.27 -12.47 2.74
C GLY A 33 1.97 -13.75 3.20
N GLY A 34 2.39 -14.59 2.25
CA GLY A 34 2.82 -15.97 2.51
C GLY A 34 1.72 -16.76 3.22
N ASP A 35 2.08 -17.46 4.30
CA ASP A 35 1.15 -18.25 5.12
C ASP A 35 0.53 -17.44 6.29
N ALA A 36 0.67 -16.11 6.29
CA ALA A 36 0.04 -15.28 7.31
C ALA A 36 -1.50 -15.29 7.16
N PRO A 37 -2.26 -15.19 8.25
CA PRO A 37 -3.71 -15.01 8.18
C PRO A 37 -4.06 -13.68 7.48
N VAL A 38 -5.28 -13.58 6.98
CA VAL A 38 -5.82 -12.30 6.49
C VAL A 38 -5.86 -11.31 7.64
N ARG A 39 -5.10 -10.21 7.50
CA ARG A 39 -4.99 -9.19 8.55
C ARG A 39 -6.10 -8.16 8.47
N VAL A 40 -6.66 -7.82 9.62
CA VAL A 40 -7.63 -6.72 9.77
C VAL A 40 -6.87 -5.42 9.98
N GLN A 41 -7.22 -4.39 9.21
CA GLN A 41 -6.64 -3.05 9.35
C GLN A 41 -7.73 -1.99 9.23
N SER A 42 -7.50 -0.84 9.84
CA SER A 42 -8.41 0.31 9.81
C SER A 42 -7.65 1.59 9.47
N MET A 43 -8.38 2.71 9.36
CA MET A 43 -7.82 4.03 9.17
C MET A 43 -8.54 5.01 10.09
N THR A 44 -7.80 5.92 10.70
CA THR A 44 -8.38 7.02 11.46
C THR A 44 -9.13 7.98 10.55
N ASN A 45 -10.04 8.76 11.13
CA ASN A 45 -10.70 9.89 10.48
C ASN A 45 -10.52 11.21 11.25
N THR A 46 -9.77 11.20 12.36
CA THR A 46 -9.29 12.41 13.02
C THR A 46 -8.28 13.16 12.15
N ASP A 47 -8.14 14.46 12.38
CA ASP A 47 -7.00 15.20 11.84
C ASP A 47 -5.74 14.78 12.59
N THR A 48 -4.71 14.32 11.86
CA THR A 48 -3.43 13.89 12.44
C THR A 48 -2.73 15.01 13.21
N VAL A 49 -3.05 16.29 12.91
CA VAL A 49 -2.56 17.43 13.69
C VAL A 49 -3.07 17.40 15.14
N ASP A 50 -4.22 16.78 15.41
CA ASP A 50 -4.65 16.44 16.77
C ASP A 50 -4.00 15.12 17.20
N ALA A 51 -2.81 15.22 17.78
CA ALA A 51 -2.04 14.06 18.22
C ALA A 51 -2.77 13.23 19.29
N ILE A 52 -3.44 13.90 20.24
CA ILE A 52 -4.12 13.23 21.36
C ILE A 52 -5.37 12.51 20.85
N GLY A 53 -6.23 13.22 20.11
CA GLY A 53 -7.44 12.63 19.53
C GLY A 53 -7.12 11.48 18.58
N THR A 54 -6.08 11.62 17.75
CA THR A 54 -5.62 10.56 16.86
C THR A 54 -5.08 9.35 17.64
N ALA A 55 -4.27 9.55 18.69
CA ALA A 55 -3.79 8.46 19.52
C ALA A 55 -4.93 7.70 20.24
N ILE A 56 -5.93 8.43 20.74
CA ILE A 56 -7.13 7.83 21.35
C ILE A 56 -7.88 6.97 20.32
N GLN A 57 -8.14 7.49 19.13
CA GLN A 57 -8.84 6.73 18.10
C GLN A 57 -8.03 5.52 17.62
N VAL A 58 -6.71 5.64 17.47
CA VAL A 58 -5.84 4.49 17.14
C VAL A 58 -5.97 3.41 18.21
N LYS A 59 -5.96 3.78 19.49
CA LYS A 59 -6.16 2.84 20.60
C LYS A 59 -7.53 2.16 20.54
N GLU A 60 -8.60 2.91 20.30
CA GLU A 60 -9.95 2.35 20.16
C GLU A 60 -10.03 1.34 19.02
N LEU A 61 -9.46 1.67 17.86
CA LEU A 61 -9.40 0.78 16.71
C LEU A 61 -8.60 -0.49 17.00
N ALA A 62 -7.47 -0.38 17.71
CA ALA A 62 -6.66 -1.52 18.10
C ALA A 62 -7.41 -2.45 19.08
N ILE A 63 -8.07 -1.88 20.08
CA ILE A 63 -8.89 -2.63 21.06
C ILE A 63 -10.07 -3.32 20.36
N ALA A 64 -10.65 -2.69 19.33
CA ALA A 64 -11.70 -3.28 18.50
C ALA A 64 -11.21 -4.42 17.58
N GLY A 65 -9.89 -4.70 17.53
CA GLY A 65 -9.30 -5.80 16.78
C GLY A 65 -8.55 -5.40 15.51
N SER A 66 -8.30 -4.11 15.28
CA SER A 66 -7.44 -3.67 14.17
C SER A 66 -5.98 -4.01 14.45
N GLU A 67 -5.38 -4.84 13.60
CA GLU A 67 -4.00 -5.32 13.78
C GLU A 67 -2.96 -4.32 13.27
N MET A 68 -3.37 -3.35 12.45
CA MET A 68 -2.58 -2.21 11.99
C MET A 68 -3.50 -1.02 11.76
N VAL A 69 -3.09 0.18 12.15
CA VAL A 69 -3.90 1.38 11.99
C VAL A 69 -3.21 2.36 11.06
N ARG A 70 -3.93 2.83 10.05
CA ARG A 70 -3.46 3.85 9.11
C ARG A 70 -3.87 5.25 9.55
N ILE A 71 -2.97 6.21 9.39
CA ILE A 71 -3.21 7.64 9.62
C ILE A 71 -2.84 8.43 8.37
N THR A 72 -3.51 9.55 8.10
CA THR A 72 -3.13 10.44 6.99
C THR A 72 -1.88 11.25 7.35
N VAL A 73 -0.94 11.41 6.43
CA VAL A 73 0.23 12.27 6.59
C VAL A 73 0.39 13.10 5.32
N ASN A 74 -0.30 14.23 5.28
CA ASN A 74 -0.46 15.07 4.10
C ASN A 74 0.08 16.49 4.27
N THR A 75 0.47 16.90 5.48
CA THR A 75 1.07 18.21 5.74
C THR A 75 2.29 18.10 6.65
N PRO A 76 3.18 19.10 6.63
CA PRO A 76 4.24 19.29 7.63
C PRO A 76 3.76 19.12 9.08
N GLU A 77 2.68 19.79 9.44
CA GLU A 77 2.14 19.81 10.81
C GLU A 77 1.67 18.40 11.21
N ALA A 78 1.00 17.69 10.31
CA ALA A 78 0.62 16.30 10.54
C ALA A 78 1.85 15.40 10.72
N ALA A 79 2.89 15.59 9.90
CA ALA A 79 4.14 14.82 10.01
C ALA A 79 4.86 15.06 11.34
N GLU A 80 4.89 16.31 11.82
CA GLU A 80 5.43 16.67 13.13
C GLU A 80 4.71 15.99 14.29
N GLN A 81 3.41 15.70 14.14
CA GLN A 81 2.61 15.05 15.18
C GLN A 81 2.77 13.53 15.26
N VAL A 82 3.24 12.86 14.19
CA VAL A 82 3.35 11.39 14.16
C VAL A 82 4.22 10.82 15.30
N PRO A 83 5.41 11.36 15.62
CA PRO A 83 6.19 10.90 16.76
C PRO A 83 5.45 11.06 18.10
N TYR A 84 4.72 12.16 18.29
CA TYR A 84 3.94 12.39 19.51
C TYR A 84 2.78 11.41 19.63
N ILE A 85 2.04 11.15 18.54
CA ILE A 85 1.01 10.11 18.49
C ILE A 85 1.60 8.76 18.90
N ARG A 86 2.76 8.41 18.33
CA ARG A 86 3.46 7.16 18.62
C ARG A 86 3.84 7.07 20.10
N GLU A 87 4.41 8.13 20.66
CA GLU A 87 4.76 8.21 22.07
C GLU A 87 3.55 8.05 22.99
N GLN A 88 2.42 8.71 22.69
CA GLN A 88 1.19 8.56 23.49
C GLN A 88 0.69 7.11 23.48
N LEU A 89 0.72 6.46 22.31
CA LEU A 89 0.34 5.05 22.19
C LEU A 89 1.26 4.13 23.00
N ASP A 90 2.58 4.37 22.97
CA ASP A 90 3.56 3.60 23.75
C ASP A 90 3.34 3.78 25.25
N ARG A 91 3.08 5.01 25.72
CA ARG A 91 2.72 5.31 27.12
C ARG A 91 1.43 4.61 27.55
N MET A 92 0.49 4.41 26.62
CA MET A 92 -0.75 3.65 26.85
C MET A 92 -0.58 2.12 26.71
N GLY A 93 0.63 1.63 26.40
CA GLY A 93 0.88 0.20 26.17
C GLY A 93 0.25 -0.35 24.88
N ILE A 94 -0.03 0.51 23.90
CA ILE A 94 -0.68 0.15 22.63
C ILE A 94 0.39 0.02 21.54
N ASP A 95 0.86 -1.19 21.28
CA ASP A 95 1.94 -1.48 20.32
C ASP A 95 1.47 -1.71 18.87
N VAL A 96 0.24 -1.29 18.53
CA VAL A 96 -0.30 -1.46 17.17
C VAL A 96 0.58 -0.71 16.14
N PRO A 97 0.97 -1.33 15.02
CA PRO A 97 1.76 -0.66 13.99
C PRO A 97 0.99 0.49 13.32
N LEU A 98 1.67 1.63 13.17
CA LEU A 98 1.15 2.79 12.45
C LEU A 98 1.54 2.76 10.97
N ILE A 99 0.57 2.98 10.08
CA ILE A 99 0.79 3.08 8.64
C ILE A 99 0.60 4.54 8.22
N GLY A 100 1.59 5.16 7.59
CA GLY A 100 1.45 6.51 7.03
C GLY A 100 0.83 6.49 5.64
N ASP A 101 -0.28 7.21 5.45
CA ASP A 101 -0.92 7.42 4.15
C ASP A 101 -0.45 8.74 3.53
N PHE A 102 0.45 8.64 2.55
CA PHE A 102 1.06 9.80 1.91
C PHE A 102 0.41 10.12 0.56
N HIS A 103 0.20 11.41 0.29
CA HIS A 103 -0.36 11.92 -0.96
C HIS A 103 0.46 13.13 -1.44
N TYR A 104 0.75 13.24 -2.74
CA TYR A 104 1.39 14.40 -3.40
C TYR A 104 2.79 14.78 -2.90
N ASN A 105 2.92 15.23 -1.65
CA ASN A 105 4.14 15.70 -1.01
C ASN A 105 4.84 14.64 -0.14
N GLY A 106 4.43 13.36 -0.20
CA GLY A 106 4.99 12.29 0.63
C GLY A 106 6.53 12.18 0.60
N HIS A 107 7.14 12.37 -0.57
CA HIS A 107 8.59 12.38 -0.74
C HIS A 107 9.28 13.48 0.09
N ARG A 108 8.67 14.67 0.19
CA ARG A 108 9.16 15.75 1.05
C ARG A 108 8.94 15.43 2.52
N LEU A 109 7.73 15.01 2.89
CA LEU A 109 7.41 14.71 4.28
C LEU A 109 8.33 13.62 4.88
N LEU A 110 8.61 12.55 4.12
CA LEU A 110 9.53 11.50 4.55
C LEU A 110 11.01 11.94 4.61
N THR A 111 11.39 12.96 3.84
CA THR A 111 12.76 13.49 3.81
C THR A 111 12.98 14.54 4.90
N ASP A 112 12.05 15.49 5.00
CA ASP A 112 12.15 16.67 5.85
C ASP A 112 11.76 16.36 7.30
N TYR A 113 10.95 15.31 7.53
CA TYR A 113 10.53 14.85 8.86
C TYR A 113 10.98 13.42 9.13
N PRO A 114 12.29 13.17 9.35
CA PRO A 114 12.83 11.83 9.55
C PRO A 114 12.23 11.11 10.77
N ALA A 115 11.88 11.84 11.84
CA ALA A 115 11.21 11.27 13.01
C ALA A 115 9.82 10.70 12.67
N CYS A 116 9.08 11.32 11.75
CA CYS A 116 7.82 10.79 11.24
C CYS A 116 8.05 9.47 10.49
N ALA A 117 9.03 9.45 9.58
CA ALA A 117 9.39 8.25 8.83
C ALA A 117 9.78 7.09 9.77
N GLU A 118 10.62 7.36 10.77
CA GLU A 118 11.05 6.36 11.75
C GLU A 118 9.91 5.81 12.62
N ALA A 119 9.02 6.70 13.11
CA ALA A 119 7.91 6.37 14.01
C ALA A 119 6.80 5.54 13.34
N LEU A 120 6.72 5.56 12.01
CA LEU A 120 5.79 4.72 11.25
C LEU A 120 6.34 3.31 11.04
N SER A 121 5.47 2.32 10.99
CA SER A 121 5.84 0.92 10.75
C SER A 121 5.74 0.51 9.27
N LYS A 122 5.08 1.32 8.44
CA LYS A 122 4.84 1.05 7.01
C LYS A 122 4.42 2.33 6.30
N TYR A 123 4.76 2.45 5.03
CA TYR A 123 4.32 3.58 4.19
C TYR A 123 3.31 3.11 3.14
N ARG A 124 2.22 3.86 2.94
CA ARG A 124 1.36 3.73 1.76
C ARG A 124 1.75 4.81 0.76
N ILE A 125 2.11 4.37 -0.44
CA ILE A 125 2.41 5.20 -1.58
C ILE A 125 1.37 4.98 -2.68
N ASN A 126 0.95 6.06 -3.35
CA ASN A 126 0.10 5.98 -4.53
C ASN A 126 0.84 6.57 -5.74
N PRO A 127 1.28 5.75 -6.71
CA PRO A 127 2.08 6.23 -7.84
C PRO A 127 1.32 7.22 -8.74
N GLY A 128 -0.02 7.25 -8.72
CA GLY A 128 -0.79 8.25 -9.44
C GLY A 128 -0.76 9.65 -8.81
N ASN A 129 -0.29 9.78 -7.57
CA ASN A 129 -0.27 11.05 -6.84
C ASN A 129 1.14 11.67 -6.73
N VAL A 130 2.18 11.08 -7.32
CA VAL A 130 3.58 11.50 -7.08
C VAL A 130 4.15 12.42 -8.17
N GLY A 131 3.27 13.12 -8.91
CA GLY A 131 3.66 14.02 -10.00
C GLY A 131 3.52 13.37 -11.39
N LYS A 132 4.14 14.00 -12.41
CA LYS A 132 4.05 13.61 -13.83
C LYS A 132 5.44 13.46 -14.46
N GLY A 133 5.58 12.61 -15.47
CA GLY A 133 6.84 12.37 -16.20
C GLY A 133 8.04 12.05 -15.28
N ASP A 134 9.23 12.53 -15.63
CA ASP A 134 10.49 12.28 -14.88
C ASP A 134 10.43 12.68 -13.39
N LYS A 135 9.57 13.64 -13.03
CA LYS A 135 9.37 14.05 -11.63
C LYS A 135 8.69 12.94 -10.83
N LYS A 136 7.80 12.16 -11.47
CA LYS A 136 7.08 11.04 -10.86
C LYS A 136 8.05 9.99 -10.35
N ASP A 137 8.95 9.52 -11.21
CA ASP A 137 9.90 8.46 -10.86
C ASP A 137 10.90 8.92 -9.81
N LYS A 138 11.35 10.19 -9.89
CA LYS A 138 12.20 10.79 -8.87
C LYS A 138 11.50 10.86 -7.50
N GLN A 139 10.27 11.35 -7.46
CA GLN A 139 9.51 11.49 -6.20
C GLN A 139 9.12 10.13 -5.62
N PHE A 140 8.71 9.19 -6.46
CA PHE A 140 8.50 7.81 -6.06
C PHE A 140 9.78 7.21 -5.47
N GLY A 141 10.90 7.36 -6.18
CA GLY A 141 12.20 6.87 -5.76
C GLY A 141 12.65 7.39 -4.40
N GLN A 142 12.47 8.70 -4.14
CA GLN A 142 12.77 9.29 -2.83
C GLN A 142 11.99 8.64 -1.67
N MET A 143 10.73 8.26 -1.90
CA MET A 143 9.95 7.56 -0.88
C MET A 143 10.40 6.11 -0.69
N ILE A 144 10.82 5.43 -1.75
CA ILE A 144 11.40 4.08 -1.68
C ILE A 144 12.75 4.12 -0.95
N GLU A 145 13.59 5.11 -1.22
CA GLU A 145 14.85 5.34 -0.50
C GLU A 145 14.62 5.55 1.00
N ALA A 146 13.61 6.35 1.37
CA ALA A 146 13.22 6.52 2.77
C ALA A 146 12.74 5.19 3.39
N ALA A 147 11.97 4.39 2.65
CA ALA A 147 11.51 3.07 3.11
C ALA A 147 12.68 2.11 3.34
N MET A 148 13.65 2.07 2.42
CA MET A 148 14.86 1.26 2.57
C MET A 148 15.73 1.73 3.73
N ARG A 149 15.93 3.05 3.88
CA ARG A 149 16.72 3.65 4.97
C ARG A 149 16.19 3.22 6.34
N TRP A 150 14.87 3.24 6.51
CA TRP A 150 14.21 2.91 7.78
C TRP A 150 13.74 1.45 7.85
N ASN A 151 14.09 0.63 6.86
CA ASN A 151 13.66 -0.78 6.72
C ASN A 151 12.14 -0.97 6.93
N LYS A 152 11.34 -0.12 6.27
CA LYS A 152 9.87 -0.16 6.37
C LYS A 152 9.26 -0.80 5.13
N PRO A 153 8.26 -1.68 5.29
CA PRO A 153 7.46 -2.13 4.16
C PRO A 153 6.70 -0.98 3.49
N VAL A 154 6.42 -1.14 2.21
CA VAL A 154 5.64 -0.20 1.42
C VAL A 154 4.41 -0.89 0.86
N ARG A 155 3.25 -0.24 0.99
CA ARG A 155 2.10 -0.54 0.14
C ARG A 155 2.08 0.40 -1.06
N ILE A 156 2.26 -0.14 -2.25
CA ILE A 156 1.98 0.56 -3.50
C ILE A 156 0.49 0.36 -3.81
N GLY A 157 -0.30 1.40 -3.56
CA GLY A 157 -1.75 1.34 -3.63
C GLY A 157 -2.31 2.25 -4.71
N VAL A 158 -2.69 1.66 -5.84
CA VAL A 158 -3.29 2.33 -6.99
C VAL A 158 -4.81 2.34 -6.82
N ASN A 159 -5.42 3.51 -7.06
CA ASN A 159 -6.87 3.68 -7.07
C ASN A 159 -7.30 4.25 -8.42
N TRP A 160 -8.44 3.82 -8.95
CA TRP A 160 -8.94 4.31 -10.24
C TRP A 160 -9.19 5.82 -10.28
N GLY A 161 -9.71 6.41 -9.19
CA GLY A 161 -9.97 7.85 -9.10
C GLY A 161 -8.70 8.72 -9.09
N SER A 162 -7.52 8.11 -8.99
CA SER A 162 -6.23 8.78 -9.08
C SER A 162 -5.30 8.02 -10.04
N LEU A 163 -5.84 7.38 -11.07
CA LEU A 163 -5.05 6.65 -12.04
C LEU A 163 -4.17 7.63 -12.83
N ASP A 164 -2.96 7.18 -13.14
CA ASP A 164 -2.04 7.91 -14.00
C ASP A 164 -2.65 8.11 -15.40
N GLN A 165 -2.94 9.38 -15.72
CA GLN A 165 -3.61 9.76 -16.96
C GLN A 165 -2.72 9.57 -18.18
N GLU A 166 -1.40 9.70 -18.04
CA GLU A 166 -0.46 9.49 -19.14
C GLU A 166 -0.37 8.00 -19.50
N LEU A 167 -0.32 7.13 -18.49
CA LEU A 167 -0.37 5.69 -18.69
C LEU A 167 -1.69 5.25 -19.32
N LEU A 168 -2.83 5.77 -18.84
CA LEU A 168 -4.14 5.44 -19.41
C LEU A 168 -4.24 5.88 -20.87
N ALA A 169 -3.80 7.11 -21.20
CA ALA A 169 -3.81 7.62 -22.57
C ALA A 169 -2.96 6.73 -23.50
N ASN A 170 -1.75 6.38 -23.07
CA ASN A 170 -0.86 5.48 -23.83
C ASN A 170 -1.51 4.11 -24.06
N LEU A 171 -2.12 3.51 -23.03
CA LEU A 171 -2.79 2.22 -23.18
C LEU A 171 -4.04 2.30 -24.06
N MET A 172 -4.76 3.44 -24.07
CA MET A 172 -5.85 3.68 -25.01
C MET A 172 -5.34 3.80 -26.46
N ASP A 173 -4.21 4.48 -26.68
CA ASP A 173 -3.57 4.57 -28.00
C ASP A 173 -3.12 3.19 -28.49
N ILE A 174 -2.47 2.39 -27.63
CA ILE A 174 -2.09 1.00 -27.93
C ILE A 174 -3.35 0.16 -28.23
N ASN A 175 -4.42 0.32 -27.44
CA ASN A 175 -5.67 -0.40 -27.65
C ASN A 175 -6.32 -0.08 -29.01
N SER A 176 -6.22 1.17 -29.46
CA SER A 176 -6.75 1.61 -30.76
C SER A 176 -6.10 0.91 -31.97
N GLN A 177 -4.87 0.42 -31.79
CA GLN A 177 -4.09 -0.26 -32.83
C GLN A 177 -4.30 -1.78 -32.83
N ARG A 178 -5.08 -2.34 -31.89
CA ARG A 178 -5.33 -3.77 -31.81
C ARG A 178 -6.23 -4.23 -32.96
N PRO A 179 -6.07 -5.46 -33.49
CA PRO A 179 -6.99 -6.03 -34.48
C PRO A 179 -8.45 -6.05 -34.00
N THR A 180 -8.65 -6.17 -32.69
CA THR A 180 -9.96 -6.04 -32.03
C THR A 180 -9.77 -5.23 -30.75
N PRO A 181 -10.03 -3.90 -30.81
CA PRO A 181 -9.91 -3.03 -29.64
C PRO A 181 -10.81 -3.52 -28.51
N TRP A 182 -10.26 -3.50 -27.30
CA TRP A 182 -11.02 -3.79 -26.09
C TRP A 182 -11.91 -2.60 -25.72
N ASP A 183 -12.92 -2.87 -24.89
CA ASP A 183 -13.70 -1.80 -24.27
C ASP A 183 -12.82 -0.96 -23.32
N ALA A 184 -13.27 0.27 -23.05
CA ALA A 184 -12.52 1.20 -22.20
C ALA A 184 -12.31 0.67 -20.77
N LYS A 185 -13.18 -0.22 -20.30
CA LYS A 185 -13.15 -0.76 -18.94
C LYS A 185 -12.03 -1.79 -18.78
N ALA A 186 -11.84 -2.65 -19.78
CA ALA A 186 -10.71 -3.59 -19.84
C ALA A 186 -9.36 -2.85 -19.92
N VAL A 187 -9.28 -1.78 -20.71
CA VAL A 187 -8.07 -0.93 -20.78
C VAL A 187 -7.79 -0.25 -19.43
N MET A 188 -8.83 0.23 -18.74
CA MET A 188 -8.70 0.80 -17.40
C MET A 188 -8.16 -0.23 -16.39
N TYR A 189 -8.59 -1.50 -16.47
CA TYR A 189 -8.05 -2.56 -15.63
C TYR A 189 -6.57 -2.81 -15.91
N GLU A 190 -6.21 -2.90 -17.19
CA GLU A 190 -4.82 -3.02 -17.62
C GLU A 190 -3.97 -1.87 -17.07
N ALA A 191 -4.46 -0.63 -17.14
CA ALA A 191 -3.75 0.53 -16.61
C ALA A 191 -3.54 0.47 -15.09
N LEU A 192 -4.56 0.05 -14.32
CA LEU A 192 -4.46 -0.11 -12.87
C LEU A 192 -3.40 -1.15 -12.47
N ILE A 193 -3.46 -2.31 -13.11
CA ILE A 193 -2.57 -3.45 -12.82
C ILE A 193 -1.14 -3.10 -13.24
N THR A 194 -0.96 -2.55 -14.44
CA THR A 194 0.34 -2.13 -14.97
C THR A 194 0.98 -1.09 -14.06
N SER A 195 0.23 -0.06 -13.64
CA SER A 195 0.73 0.97 -12.72
C SER A 195 1.27 0.38 -11.41
N ALA A 196 0.57 -0.59 -10.82
CA ALA A 196 0.98 -1.24 -9.58
C ALA A 196 2.23 -2.11 -9.77
N ILE A 197 2.24 -2.95 -10.81
CA ILE A 197 3.32 -3.90 -11.09
C ILE A 197 4.60 -3.18 -11.50
N GLU A 198 4.52 -2.18 -12.38
CA GLU A 198 5.70 -1.41 -12.82
C GLU A 198 6.31 -0.62 -11.68
N SER A 199 5.47 -0.01 -10.81
CA SER A 199 5.96 0.68 -9.62
C SER A 199 6.67 -0.27 -8.64
N ALA A 200 6.17 -1.51 -8.49
CA ALA A 200 6.85 -2.52 -7.68
C ALA A 200 8.18 -2.97 -8.28
N LYS A 201 8.23 -3.23 -9.59
CA LYS A 201 9.46 -3.56 -10.30
C LYS A 201 10.49 -2.44 -10.20
N LEU A 202 10.05 -1.19 -10.32
CA LEU A 202 10.91 -0.02 -10.14
C LEU A 202 11.50 -0.02 -8.72
N ALA A 203 10.67 -0.17 -7.68
CA ALA A 203 11.15 -0.25 -6.30
C ALA A 203 12.16 -1.39 -6.08
N GLU A 204 11.91 -2.58 -6.64
CA GLU A 204 12.86 -3.70 -6.59
C GLU A 204 14.18 -3.37 -7.32
N SER A 205 14.10 -2.75 -8.50
CA SER A 205 15.29 -2.35 -9.27
C SER A 205 16.15 -1.31 -8.56
N MET A 206 15.54 -0.51 -7.67
CA MET A 206 16.23 0.41 -6.77
C MET A 206 16.89 -0.28 -5.56
N GLY A 207 16.70 -1.59 -5.40
CA GLY A 207 17.26 -2.38 -4.29
C GLY A 207 16.29 -2.68 -3.16
N MET A 208 15.02 -2.26 -3.25
CA MET A 208 14.04 -2.58 -2.21
C MET A 208 13.79 -4.08 -2.18
N ASN A 209 13.81 -4.68 -0.99
CA ASN A 209 13.47 -6.09 -0.83
C ASN A 209 12.03 -6.33 -1.28
N GLY A 210 11.86 -7.14 -2.32
CA GLY A 210 10.56 -7.48 -2.89
C GLY A 210 9.57 -8.13 -1.91
N ASN A 211 10.05 -8.71 -0.81
CA ASN A 211 9.19 -9.23 0.27
C ASN A 211 8.51 -8.13 1.09
N GLN A 212 9.08 -6.92 1.08
CA GLN A 212 8.57 -5.76 1.83
C GLN A 212 7.60 -4.90 0.97
N ILE A 213 7.28 -5.33 -0.24
CA ILE A 213 6.35 -4.64 -1.15
C ILE A 213 4.98 -5.32 -1.11
N ILE A 214 3.95 -4.54 -0.81
CA ILE A 214 2.55 -4.97 -0.78
C ILE A 214 1.80 -4.18 -1.86
N LEU A 215 0.96 -4.85 -2.63
CA LEU A 215 0.16 -4.22 -3.70
C LEU A 215 -1.31 -4.08 -3.30
N SER A 216 -1.97 -3.04 -3.83
CA SER A 216 -3.42 -2.97 -3.87
C SER A 216 -3.90 -2.18 -5.07
N CYS A 217 -4.98 -2.64 -5.71
CA CYS A 217 -5.60 -1.98 -6.85
C CYS A 217 -7.10 -1.83 -6.58
N LYS A 218 -7.57 -0.61 -6.25
CA LYS A 218 -8.95 -0.42 -5.77
C LYS A 218 -9.83 0.28 -6.82
N VAL A 219 -11.01 -0.31 -6.99
CA VAL A 219 -12.13 0.19 -7.79
C VAL A 219 -13.41 0.13 -6.96
N SER A 220 -14.43 0.91 -7.35
CA SER A 220 -15.69 0.99 -6.59
C SER A 220 -16.70 -0.10 -6.98
N GLY A 221 -16.59 -0.68 -8.18
CA GLY A 221 -17.46 -1.77 -8.63
C GLY A 221 -17.03 -3.12 -8.05
N VAL A 222 -17.97 -3.89 -7.50
CA VAL A 222 -17.65 -5.20 -6.88
C VAL A 222 -17.09 -6.20 -7.89
N GLN A 223 -17.77 -6.39 -9.02
CA GLN A 223 -17.30 -7.30 -10.07
C GLN A 223 -15.97 -6.83 -10.66
N ASP A 224 -15.79 -5.52 -10.75
CA ASP A 224 -14.58 -4.90 -11.26
C ASP A 224 -13.39 -5.17 -10.35
N LEU A 225 -13.62 -5.11 -9.03
CA LEU A 225 -12.59 -5.43 -8.03
C LEU A 225 -12.20 -6.90 -8.09
N ILE A 226 -13.16 -7.80 -8.30
CA ILE A 226 -12.91 -9.23 -8.49
C ILE A 226 -12.07 -9.46 -9.75
N SER A 227 -12.36 -8.76 -10.85
CA SER A 227 -11.58 -8.89 -12.10
C SER A 227 -10.15 -8.37 -11.99
N VAL A 228 -9.91 -7.38 -11.14
CA VAL A 228 -8.59 -6.74 -10.98
C VAL A 228 -7.62 -7.56 -10.11
N TYR A 229 -8.11 -8.40 -9.19
CA TYR A 229 -7.30 -9.20 -8.23
C TYR A 229 -7.11 -10.66 -8.66
#